data_AF-A0A9C8GMT4-F1
#
_entry.id   AF-A0A9C8GMT4-F1
#
_cell.length_a   1.000
_cell.length_b   1.000
_cell.length_c   1.000
_cell.angle_alpha   90.00
_cell.angle_beta   90.00
_cell.angle_gamma   90.00
#
_symmetry.space_group_name_H-M   'P 1'
#
loop_
_entity.id
_entity.type
_entity.pdbx_description
1 polymer ?
#
loop_
_entity_poly.entity_id
_entity_poly.type
_entity_poly.pdbx_seq_one_letter_code
_entity_poly.pdbx_strand_id
1 'polypeptide(L)'
;MAAKGSGVPDDWPLERMVIFFPQGWGECFERSGPPDPDAPPAIPAINLEVYLGSEAQYRRVYVEPDVSEQVDVNGTPAIREEEIISEQMRLLRYVFQPVDNDRLRVVLTDNYSGFTERASERARMRRL
;
A
#
# COMPACT_ATOMS: atom_id res chain seq x y z
N MET A 1 -31.57 7.31 -6.66
CA MET A 1 -31.24 6.77 -5.32
C MET A 1 -29.73 6.69 -5.26
N ALA A 2 -29.09 7.50 -4.42
CA ALA A 2 -27.63 7.48 -4.28
C ALA A 2 -27.22 6.16 -3.60
N ALA A 3 -26.21 5.48 -4.14
CA ALA A 3 -25.69 4.26 -3.56
C ALA A 3 -25.24 4.52 -2.12
N LYS A 4 -25.69 3.66 -1.20
CA LYS A 4 -25.28 3.61 0.20
C LYS A 4 -23.73 3.68 0.25
N GLY A 5 -23.19 4.68 0.96
CA GLY A 5 -21.74 4.91 1.08
C GLY A 5 -20.98 3.64 1.46
N SER A 6 -19.75 3.54 1.00
CA SER A 6 -18.88 2.35 0.87
C SER A 6 -18.53 1.57 2.15
N GLY A 7 -19.32 1.64 3.22
CA GLY A 7 -18.99 1.06 4.54
C GLY A 7 -17.84 1.78 5.24
N VAL A 8 -17.34 2.86 4.65
CA VAL A 8 -16.25 3.68 5.18
C VAL A 8 -16.84 4.71 6.14
N PRO A 9 -16.32 4.83 7.39
CA PRO A 9 -16.76 5.85 8.34
C PRO A 9 -16.62 7.27 7.78
N ASP A 10 -17.49 8.20 8.20
CA ASP A 10 -17.42 9.61 7.78
C ASP A 10 -16.11 10.30 8.20
N ASP A 11 -15.45 9.78 9.23
CA ASP A 11 -14.19 10.29 9.77
C ASP A 11 -12.97 9.47 9.31
N TRP A 12 -13.09 8.79 8.16
CA TRP A 12 -11.98 8.04 7.58
C TRP A 12 -10.84 8.99 7.17
N PRO A 13 -9.60 8.76 7.62
CA PRO A 13 -8.54 9.75 7.49
C PRO A 13 -7.90 9.81 6.08
N LEU A 14 -8.29 8.95 5.14
CA LEU A 14 -7.68 8.91 3.81
C LEU A 14 -8.11 10.11 2.95
N GLU A 15 -7.16 10.98 2.64
CA GLU A 15 -7.38 12.15 1.78
C GLU A 15 -7.10 11.83 0.32
N ARG A 16 -5.99 11.13 0.03
CA ARG A 16 -5.54 10.84 -1.34
C ARG A 16 -4.88 9.48 -1.42
N MET A 17 -5.03 8.83 -2.56
CA MET A 17 -4.33 7.59 -2.90
C MET A 17 -3.84 7.66 -4.34
N VAL A 18 -2.57 7.31 -4.55
CA VAL A 18 -1.97 7.11 -5.87
C VAL A 18 -1.46 5.69 -5.93
N ILE A 19 -1.80 4.98 -6.99
CA ILE A 19 -1.37 3.60 -7.20
C ILE A 19 -0.36 3.56 -8.35
N PHE A 20 0.76 2.89 -8.11
CA PHE A 20 1.80 2.67 -9.10
C PHE A 20 1.76 1.22 -9.58
N PHE A 21 1.50 1.05 -10.87
CA PHE A 21 1.65 -0.23 -11.56
C PHE A 21 2.88 -0.18 -12.45
N PRO A 22 3.73 -1.21 -12.44
CA PRO A 22 4.65 -1.45 -13.54
C PRO A 22 3.85 -1.51 -14.85
N GLN A 23 4.39 -0.96 -15.94
CA GLN A 23 3.66 -0.87 -17.22
C GLN A 23 3.05 -2.21 -17.66
N GLY A 24 3.82 -3.30 -17.58
CA GLY A 24 3.31 -4.64 -17.91
C GLY A 24 2.33 -5.27 -16.90
N TRP A 25 1.86 -4.54 -15.88
CA TRP A 25 0.72 -4.89 -15.02
C TRP A 25 -0.51 -4.04 -15.35
N GLY A 26 -0.33 -2.82 -15.86
CA GLY A 26 -1.43 -1.92 -16.22
C GLY A 26 -2.37 -2.49 -17.27
N GLU A 27 -1.84 -3.28 -18.21
CA GLU A 27 -2.62 -3.95 -19.25
C GLU A 27 -3.70 -4.90 -18.69
N CYS A 28 -3.51 -5.46 -17.49
CA CYS A 28 -4.51 -6.28 -16.82
C CYS A 28 -5.73 -5.46 -16.35
N PHE A 29 -5.53 -4.18 -16.04
CA PHE A 29 -6.58 -3.26 -15.58
C PHE A 29 -7.30 -2.53 -16.71
N GLU A 30 -6.69 -2.47 -17.89
CA GLU A 30 -7.31 -1.90 -19.11
C GLU A 30 -8.24 -2.89 -19.83
N ARG A 31 -8.29 -4.15 -19.39
CA ARG A 31 -9.20 -5.16 -19.95
C ARG A 31 -10.66 -4.76 -19.72
N SER A 32 -11.36 -4.49 -20.82
CA SER A 32 -12.81 -4.30 -20.83
C SER A 32 -13.51 -5.65 -20.91
N GLY A 33 -14.37 -5.98 -19.94
CA GLY A 33 -15.14 -7.22 -19.90
C GLY A 33 -15.62 -7.56 -18.49
N PRO A 34 -16.46 -8.60 -18.31
CA PRO A 34 -16.78 -9.13 -16.98
C PRO A 34 -15.47 -9.50 -16.26
N PRO A 35 -15.34 -9.23 -14.95
CA PRO A 35 -14.18 -9.66 -14.19
C PRO A 35 -14.05 -11.18 -14.32
N ASP A 36 -12.88 -11.62 -14.80
CA ASP A 36 -12.54 -13.04 -14.85
C ASP A 36 -12.44 -13.56 -13.40
N PRO A 37 -13.29 -14.52 -13.01
CA PRO A 37 -13.33 -15.01 -11.63
C PRO A 37 -12.04 -15.73 -11.22
N ASP A 38 -11.26 -16.20 -12.19
CA ASP A 38 -10.00 -16.93 -11.98
C ASP A 38 -8.77 -16.01 -12.14
N ALA A 39 -8.96 -14.72 -12.46
CA ALA A 39 -7.85 -13.79 -12.57
C ALA A 39 -7.21 -13.54 -11.19
N PRO A 40 -5.86 -13.48 -11.12
CA PRO A 40 -5.17 -13.12 -9.88
C PRO A 40 -5.66 -11.77 -9.33
N PRO A 41 -5.75 -11.61 -8.00
CA PRO A 41 -6.15 -10.35 -7.40
C PRO A 41 -5.17 -9.25 -7.81
N ALA A 42 -5.75 -8.15 -8.26
CA ALA A 42 -5.02 -7.07 -8.87
C ALA A 42 -4.44 -6.17 -7.75
N ILE A 43 -3.34 -6.62 -7.16
CA ILE A 43 -2.69 -5.94 -6.01
C ILE A 43 -1.68 -4.90 -6.55
N PRO A 44 -1.78 -3.63 -6.13
CA PRO A 44 -0.84 -2.60 -6.55
C PRO A 44 0.58 -2.94 -6.14
N ALA A 45 1.56 -2.75 -7.02
CA ALA A 45 2.96 -3.02 -6.67
C ALA A 45 3.40 -2.07 -5.54
N ILE A 46 3.10 -0.79 -5.72
CA ILE A 46 3.31 0.27 -4.72
C ILE A 46 2.05 1.13 -4.71
N ASN A 47 1.62 1.54 -3.52
CA ASN A 47 0.65 2.63 -3.38
C ASN A 47 1.25 3.74 -2.50
N LEU A 48 0.78 4.97 -2.70
CA LEU A 48 1.09 6.12 -1.89
C LEU A 48 -0.22 6.72 -1.39
N GLU A 49 -0.40 6.72 -0.09
CA GLU A 49 -1.62 7.15 0.59
C GLU A 49 -1.31 8.34 1.50
N VAL A 50 -2.17 9.34 1.47
CA VAL A 50 -2.09 10.52 2.34
C VAL A 50 -3.22 10.45 3.35
N TYR A 51 -2.86 10.36 4.62
CA TYR A 51 -3.79 10.35 5.74
C TYR A 51 -3.72 11.67 6.51
N LEU A 52 -4.89 12.24 6.79
CA LEU A 52 -5.05 13.40 7.64
C LEU A 52 -6.03 13.07 8.77
N GLY A 53 -5.50 12.86 9.98
CA GLY A 53 -6.32 12.44 11.12
C GLY A 53 -5.49 12.21 12.37
N SER A 54 -6.15 11.92 13.48
CA SER A 54 -5.43 11.51 14.68
C SER A 54 -4.73 10.17 14.46
N GLU A 55 -3.76 9.85 15.32
CA GLU A 55 -3.13 8.53 15.34
C GLU A 55 -4.17 7.41 15.51
N ALA A 56 -5.16 7.61 16.37
CA ALA A 56 -6.24 6.64 16.55
C ALA A 56 -7.06 6.41 15.27
N GLN A 57 -7.31 7.47 14.50
CA GLN A 57 -7.99 7.33 13.20
C GLN A 57 -7.11 6.57 12.21
N TYR A 58 -5.81 6.87 12.15
CA TYR A 58 -4.84 6.16 11.33
C TYR A 58 -4.74 4.68 11.70
N ARG A 59 -4.71 4.35 13.00
CA ARG A 59 -4.60 2.97 13.49
C ARG A 59 -5.85 2.11 13.25
N ARG A 60 -6.99 2.71 12.89
CA ARG A 60 -8.15 1.97 12.37
C ARG A 60 -7.94 1.49 10.93
N VAL A 61 -7.07 2.17 10.17
CA VAL A 61 -6.71 1.80 8.80
C VAL A 61 -5.59 0.76 8.81
N TYR A 62 -4.52 1.04 9.55
CA TYR A 62 -3.41 0.12 9.73
C TYR A 62 -3.20 -0.17 11.20
N VAL A 63 -3.42 -1.43 11.56
CA VAL A 63 -3.11 -1.93 12.90
C VAL A 63 -1.63 -1.71 13.22
N GLU A 64 -1.29 -1.73 14.51
CA GLU A 64 0.11 -1.65 14.96
C GLU A 64 0.93 -2.75 14.26
N PRO A 65 2.10 -2.41 13.67
CA PRO A 65 2.92 -3.39 12.97
C PRO A 65 3.67 -4.32 13.93
N ASP A 66 4.13 -5.45 13.43
CA ASP A 66 4.98 -6.37 14.19
C ASP A 66 6.38 -5.80 14.43
N VAL A 67 6.88 -5.01 13.46
CA VAL A 67 8.19 -4.35 13.53
C VAL A 67 8.05 -2.89 13.09
N SER A 68 8.71 -2.00 13.80
CA SER A 68 8.77 -0.57 13.50
C SER A 68 10.19 -0.06 13.74
N GLU A 69 10.79 0.57 12.73
CA GLU A 69 12.15 1.12 12.80
C GLU A 69 12.25 2.49 12.13
N GLN A 70 13.14 3.35 12.65
CA GLN A 70 13.46 4.61 11.97
C GLN A 70 14.43 4.36 10.83
N VAL A 71 14.14 4.92 9.67
CA VAL A 71 14.97 4.85 8.46
C VAL A 71 15.14 6.23 7.84
N ASP A 72 16.22 6.41 7.08
CA ASP A 72 16.41 7.57 6.22
C ASP A 72 16.17 7.14 4.77
N VAL A 73 15.25 7.83 4.09
CA VAL A 73 14.98 7.65 2.66
C VAL A 73 15.47 8.89 1.93
N ASN A 74 16.72 8.83 1.45
CA ASN A 74 17.33 9.91 0.66
C ASN A 74 17.30 11.27 1.39
N GLY A 75 17.72 11.30 2.66
CA GLY A 75 17.73 12.48 3.51
C GLY A 75 16.37 12.83 4.13
N THR A 76 15.34 12.02 3.89
CA THR A 76 14.01 12.18 4.48
C THR A 76 13.77 11.13 5.56
N PRO A 77 13.66 11.51 6.84
CA PRO A 77 13.32 10.59 7.90
C PRO A 77 11.95 9.94 7.69
N ALA A 78 11.88 8.64 7.92
CA ALA A 78 10.65 7.86 7.86
C ALA A 78 10.66 6.76 8.92
N ILE A 79 9.49 6.19 9.16
CA ILE A 79 9.34 4.95 9.92
C ILE A 79 9.08 3.83 8.91
N ARG A 80 9.90 2.78 8.93
CA ARG A 80 9.59 1.53 8.22
C ARG A 80 8.80 0.65 9.17
N GLU A 81 7.55 0.40 8.81
CA GLU A 81 6.66 -0.55 9.48
C GLU A 81 6.62 -1.85 8.67
N GLU A 82 6.66 -2.99 9.35
CA GLU A 82 6.56 -4.32 8.75
C GLU A 82 5.50 -5.15 9.48
N GLU A 83 4.57 -5.71 8.69
CA GLU A 83 3.54 -6.63 9.13
C GLU A 83 3.85 -8.04 8.59
N ILE A 84 3.92 -9.01 9.50
CA ILE A 84 4.29 -10.40 9.23
C ILE A 84 3.01 -11.19 8.96
N ILE A 85 2.71 -11.39 7.67
CA ILE A 85 1.51 -12.13 7.26
C ILE A 85 1.75 -13.64 7.37
N SER A 86 2.93 -14.11 6.96
CA SER A 86 3.36 -15.51 7.05
C SER A 86 4.89 -15.58 6.98
N GLU A 87 5.50 -16.76 7.10
CA GLU A 87 6.96 -16.90 7.01
C GLU A 87 7.57 -16.28 5.74
N GLN A 88 6.87 -16.35 4.60
CA GLN A 88 7.36 -15.90 3.28
C GLN A 88 6.81 -14.53 2.85
N MET A 89 5.82 -13.99 3.58
CA MET A 89 5.10 -12.78 3.18
C MET A 89 5.21 -11.71 4.27
N ARG A 90 5.70 -10.54 3.84
CA ARG A 90 5.77 -9.33 4.65
C ARG A 90 5.04 -8.21 3.91
N LEU A 91 4.34 -7.37 4.64
CA LEU A 91 3.82 -6.12 4.11
C LEU A 91 4.64 -4.97 4.67
N LEU A 92 5.29 -4.23 3.78
CA LEU A 92 6.18 -3.14 4.14
C LEU A 92 5.48 -1.80 3.92
N ARG A 93 5.60 -0.90 4.89
CA ARG A 93 5.11 0.47 4.80
C ARG A 93 6.21 1.44 5.20
N TYR A 94 6.39 2.50 4.43
CA TYR A 94 7.23 3.63 4.81
C TYR A 94 6.31 4.79 5.17
N VAL A 95 6.34 5.20 6.43
CA VAL A 95 5.51 6.27 6.97
C VAL A 95 6.35 7.52 7.13
N PHE A 96 6.04 8.52 6.33
CA PHE A 96 6.61 9.86 6.43
C PHE A 96 5.65 10.74 7.22
N GLN A 97 6.16 11.35 8.28
CA GLN A 97 5.41 12.25 9.14
C GLN A 97 6.19 13.56 9.30
N PRO A 98 5.62 14.70 8.88
CA PRO A 98 6.24 16.00 9.13
C PRO A 98 6.34 16.30 10.63
N VAL A 99 7.45 16.91 11.04
CA VAL A 99 7.73 17.21 12.46
C VAL A 99 6.74 18.23 13.05
N ASP A 100 6.17 19.08 12.21
CA ASP A 100 5.23 20.15 12.56
C ASP A 100 3.76 19.74 12.39
N ASN A 101 3.48 18.50 11.95
CA ASN A 101 2.12 18.03 11.73
C ASN A 101 1.96 16.54 12.06
N ASP A 102 1.61 16.26 13.32
CA ASP A 102 1.36 14.91 13.83
C ASP A 102 0.09 14.25 13.26
N ARG A 103 -0.77 15.02 12.60
CA ARG A 103 -2.00 14.52 11.96
C ARG A 103 -1.80 14.05 10.52
N LEU A 104 -0.71 14.48 9.88
CA LEU A 104 -0.42 14.12 8.49
C LEU A 104 0.53 12.92 8.44
N ARG A 105 0.13 11.89 7.71
CA ARG A 105 0.99 10.74 7.39
C ARG A 105 0.94 10.51 5.89
N VAL A 106 2.12 10.41 5.27
CA VAL A 106 2.26 9.95 3.89
C VAL A 106 2.82 8.54 3.97
N VAL A 107 2.04 7.57 3.51
CA VAL A 107 2.36 6.15 3.63
C VAL A 107 2.61 5.58 2.25
N LEU A 108 3.78 5.00 2.06
CA LEU A 108 4.11 4.21 0.88
C LEU A 108 4.01 2.73 1.26
N THR A 109 3.01 2.01 0.75
CA THR A 109 2.95 0.55 0.93
C THR A 109 3.66 -0.12 -0.23
N ASP A 110 4.64 -0.95 0.11
CA ASP A 110 5.41 -1.75 -0.83
C ASP A 110 4.93 -3.21 -0.78
N ASN A 111 4.02 -3.54 -1.70
CA ASN A 111 3.51 -4.89 -1.90
C ASN A 111 4.40 -5.72 -2.85
N TYR A 112 5.55 -5.18 -3.24
CA TYR A 112 6.49 -5.82 -4.16
C TYR A 112 7.66 -6.44 -3.39
N SER A 113 8.41 -5.63 -2.63
CA SER A 113 9.64 -6.08 -1.97
C SER A 113 9.40 -7.05 -0.81
N GLY A 114 8.22 -6.99 -0.19
CA GLY A 114 7.83 -7.91 0.90
C GLY A 114 7.36 -9.29 0.46
N PHE A 115 7.27 -9.54 -0.86
CA PHE A 115 6.78 -10.78 -1.45
C PHE A 115 7.89 -11.43 -2.29
N THR A 116 8.69 -12.29 -1.67
CA THR A 116 9.85 -12.95 -2.30
C THR A 116 9.50 -13.73 -3.58
N GLU A 117 8.28 -14.27 -3.68
CA GLU A 117 7.78 -14.97 -4.88
C GLU A 117 7.43 -14.01 -6.04
N ARG A 118 6.94 -12.80 -5.76
CA ARG A 118 6.61 -11.81 -6.81
C ARG A 118 7.86 -11.25 -7.48
N ALA A 119 8.94 -11.10 -6.73
CA ALA A 119 10.24 -10.72 -7.26
C ALA A 119 10.81 -11.80 -8.20
N SER A 120 10.53 -13.09 -7.92
CA SER A 120 11.09 -14.23 -8.66
C SER A 120 10.23 -14.69 -9.86
N GLU A 121 8.90 -14.56 -9.82
CA GLU A 121 8.02 -14.79 -10.99
C GLU A 121 8.41 -13.93 -12.20
N ARG A 122 9.04 -12.77 -11.99
CA ARG A 122 9.42 -11.84 -13.06
C ARG A 122 10.86 -11.89 -13.56
N ALA A 123 11.77 -12.63 -12.91
CA ALA A 123 13.05 -12.97 -13.55
C ALA A 123 12.82 -13.80 -14.84
N ARG A 124 11.68 -14.51 -14.90
CA ARG A 124 11.26 -15.35 -16.03
C ARG A 124 10.60 -14.57 -17.16
N MET A 125 9.87 -13.49 -16.85
CA MET A 125 9.16 -12.66 -17.86
C MET A 125 10.08 -11.68 -18.63
N ARG A 126 11.29 -11.38 -18.13
CA ARG A 126 12.29 -10.55 -18.84
C ARG A 126 13.15 -11.32 -19.86
N ARG A 127 12.88 -12.60 -20.10
CA ARG A 127 13.62 -13.48 -21.02
C ARG A 127 12.80 -13.96 -22.22
N LEU A 128 11.62 -13.40 -22.44
CA LEU A 128 10.81 -13.55 -23.66
C LEU A 128 10.77 -12.20 -24.37
#